data_AF-A0A7C9EWJ3-F1
#
_entry.id   AF-A0A7C9EWJ3-F1
#
_cell.length_a   1.000
_cell.length_b   1.000
_cell.length_c   1.000
_cell.angle_alpha   90.00
_cell.angle_beta   90.00
_cell.angle_gamma   90.00
#
_symmetry.space_group_name_H-M   'P 1'
#
loop_
_entity.id
_entity.type
_entity.pdbx_description
1 polymer ?
#
loop_
_entity_poly.entity_id
_entity_poly.type
_entity_poly.pdbx_seq_one_letter_code
_entity_poly.pdbx_strand_id
1 'polypeptide(L)'
;QEASKGFLITVTNDMENTPLGEKFSLFYVSNDEVTRLVQSASDFATRILYPDPNSMPEKIIGRVDIRLANQNLTRDHILAAEGVGEKTKYVIFISPRVMEFSDFRRRIRREIQKGMAEILLFGIQNRAPKTMLDGIIEYISNLAGVGPQKRVFDFRDVRGKCWEDEDPAVVAEFLGYCEGKTEGFIGRLNQAMREGRWDEETLDRALGMPAKHLCESFHSSMVMKIQDLNSPNSACGYR
;
A
#
# COMPACT_ATOMS: atom_id res chain seq x y z
N GLN A 1 26.78 -8.51 1.25
CA GLN A 1 26.92 -7.09 1.62
C GLN A 1 25.71 -6.39 1.01
N GLU A 2 24.66 -6.21 1.79
CA GLU A 2 23.44 -5.51 1.35
C GLU A 2 23.73 -4.01 1.43
N ALA A 3 23.79 -3.34 0.29
CA ALA A 3 23.85 -1.90 0.24
C ALA A 3 22.53 -1.37 0.80
N SER A 4 22.51 -0.98 2.07
CA SER A 4 21.43 -0.20 2.65
C SER A 4 21.08 0.91 1.67
N LYS A 5 19.82 0.98 1.23
CA LYS A 5 19.30 2.16 0.54
C LYS A 5 19.76 3.40 1.32
N GLY A 6 20.33 4.38 0.62
CA GLY A 6 21.16 5.43 1.19
C GLY A 6 20.44 6.49 2.05
N PHE A 7 19.38 6.11 2.76
CA PHE A 7 18.60 6.96 3.66
C PHE A 7 18.70 6.49 5.11
N LEU A 8 18.63 7.45 6.04
CA LEU A 8 18.68 7.16 7.48
C LEU A 8 17.32 6.63 7.95
N ILE A 9 17.32 5.60 8.80
CA ILE A 9 16.11 5.11 9.47
C ILE A 9 16.25 5.41 10.96
N THR A 10 15.23 6.01 11.57
CA THR A 10 15.16 6.13 13.03
C THR A 10 13.81 5.67 13.55
N VAL A 11 13.79 5.24 14.81
CA VAL A 11 12.60 4.72 15.47
C VAL A 11 12.40 5.46 16.78
N THR A 12 11.19 5.97 16.99
CA THR A 12 10.82 6.72 18.20
C THR A 12 9.58 6.12 18.82
N ASN A 13 9.57 6.02 20.14
CA ASN A 13 8.42 5.59 20.92
C ASN A 13 7.94 6.75 21.81
N ASP A 14 6.80 7.37 21.49
CA ASP A 14 6.31 8.51 22.28
C ASP A 14 5.54 8.10 23.54
N MET A 15 5.44 6.80 23.81
CA MET A 15 4.68 6.25 24.93
C MET A 15 5.47 5.22 25.74
N GLU A 16 6.80 5.40 25.84
CA GLU A 16 7.75 4.47 26.49
C GLU A 16 7.31 4.00 27.88
N ASN A 17 6.66 4.87 28.66
CA ASN A 17 6.21 4.58 30.04
C ASN A 17 4.81 3.94 30.11
N THR A 18 4.40 3.21 29.08
CA THR A 18 3.09 2.55 29.03
C THR A 18 3.23 1.09 28.59
N PRO A 19 2.28 0.20 28.92
CA PRO A 19 2.37 -1.20 28.51
C PRO A 19 2.47 -1.42 26.99
N LEU A 20 1.79 -0.59 26.18
CA LEU A 20 1.89 -0.68 24.72
C LEU A 20 3.24 -0.16 24.21
N GLY A 21 3.79 0.89 24.84
CA GLY A 21 5.12 1.40 24.52
C GLY A 21 6.24 0.44 24.90
N GLU A 22 6.17 -0.19 26.07
CA GLU A 22 7.10 -1.26 26.47
C GLU A 22 7.05 -2.42 25.48
N LYS A 23 5.83 -2.86 25.11
CA LYS A 23 5.61 -3.89 24.09
C LYS A 23 6.25 -3.48 22.75
N PHE A 24 6.08 -2.24 22.31
CA PHE A 24 6.70 -1.76 21.07
C PHE A 24 8.22 -1.77 21.16
N SER A 25 8.79 -1.24 22.24
CA SER A 25 10.24 -1.20 22.46
C SER A 25 10.87 -2.60 22.43
N LEU A 26 10.20 -3.57 23.06
CA LEU A 26 10.64 -4.96 23.10
C LEU A 26 10.64 -5.62 21.71
N PHE A 27 9.57 -5.43 20.93
CA PHE A 27 9.39 -6.15 19.65
C PHE A 27 10.02 -5.47 18.45
N TYR A 28 10.21 -4.15 18.50
CA TYR A 28 10.47 -3.34 17.30
C TYR A 28 11.68 -2.43 17.38
N VAL A 29 12.06 -1.99 18.59
CA VAL A 29 13.23 -1.12 18.80
C VAL A 29 14.45 -1.95 19.15
N SER A 30 14.33 -2.88 20.11
CA SER A 30 15.47 -3.59 20.69
C SER A 30 16.18 -4.59 19.76
N ASN A 31 15.59 -4.92 18.61
CA ASN A 31 16.03 -5.97 17.69
C ASN A 31 16.16 -5.50 16.23
N ASP A 32 16.16 -4.18 16.00
CA ASP A 32 16.18 -3.54 14.68
C ASP A 32 15.11 -4.07 13.71
N GLU A 33 14.00 -4.63 14.21
CA GLU A 33 12.94 -5.20 13.38
C GLU A 33 12.33 -4.12 12.50
N VAL A 34 12.08 -2.92 13.05
CA VAL A 34 11.53 -1.80 12.26
C VAL A 34 12.47 -1.41 11.11
N THR A 35 13.78 -1.35 11.35
CA THR A 35 14.76 -1.04 10.31
C THR A 35 14.67 -2.06 9.16
N ARG A 36 14.62 -3.35 9.48
CA ARG A 36 14.47 -4.43 8.48
C ARG A 36 13.13 -4.34 7.74
N LEU A 37 12.04 -4.04 8.45
CA LEU A 37 10.72 -3.88 7.84
C LEU A 37 10.68 -2.69 6.87
N VAL A 38 11.28 -1.55 7.24
CA VAL A 38 11.34 -0.35 6.39
C VAL A 38 12.17 -0.62 5.13
N GLN A 39 13.35 -1.24 5.27
CA GLN A 39 14.20 -1.60 4.13
C GLN A 39 13.48 -2.56 3.18
N SER A 40 12.95 -3.67 3.72
CA SER A 40 12.21 -4.65 2.93
C SER A 40 10.99 -4.03 2.23
N ALA A 41 10.25 -3.16 2.91
CA ALA A 41 9.08 -2.50 2.35
C ALA A 41 9.46 -1.50 1.25
N SER A 42 10.54 -0.75 1.45
CA SER A 42 11.09 0.17 0.45
C SER A 42 11.50 -0.56 -0.81
N ASP A 43 12.30 -1.63 -0.68
CA ASP A 43 12.80 -2.43 -1.80
C ASP A 43 11.65 -3.06 -2.58
N PHE A 44 10.66 -3.59 -1.86
CA PHE A 44 9.49 -4.20 -2.46
C PHE A 44 8.66 -3.18 -3.26
N ALA A 45 8.27 -2.07 -2.62
CA ALA A 45 7.45 -1.05 -3.27
C ALA A 45 8.19 -0.39 -4.45
N THR A 46 9.50 -0.24 -4.36
CA THR A 46 10.32 0.34 -5.44
C THR A 46 10.32 -0.54 -6.68
N ARG A 47 10.52 -1.85 -6.52
CA ARG A 47 10.49 -2.79 -7.66
C ARG A 47 9.17 -2.76 -8.44
N ILE A 48 8.07 -2.46 -7.75
CA ILE A 48 6.75 -2.35 -8.37
C ILE A 48 6.55 -1.00 -9.05
N LEU A 49 6.94 0.09 -8.36
CA LEU A 49 6.66 1.46 -8.81
C LEU A 49 7.68 2.00 -9.83
N TYR A 50 8.91 1.49 -9.81
CA TYR A 50 10.02 1.94 -10.65
C TYR A 50 10.71 0.73 -11.32
N PRO A 51 10.01 -0.02 -12.18
CA PRO A 51 10.58 -1.23 -12.79
C PRO A 51 11.72 -0.92 -13.79
N ASP A 52 11.74 0.27 -14.38
CA ASP A 52 12.81 0.73 -15.28
C ASP A 52 13.43 2.06 -14.78
N PRO A 53 14.64 2.04 -14.22
CA PRO A 53 15.33 3.24 -13.76
C PRO A 53 15.67 4.25 -14.87
N ASN A 54 15.71 3.80 -16.14
CA ASN A 54 16.03 4.67 -17.26
C ASN A 54 14.83 5.50 -17.72
N SER A 55 13.61 5.00 -17.52
CA SER A 55 12.40 5.73 -17.87
C SER A 55 12.01 6.75 -16.79
N MET A 56 12.28 6.43 -15.52
CA MET A 56 11.91 7.27 -14.39
C MET A 56 12.85 7.07 -13.19
N PRO A 57 13.50 8.13 -12.70
CA PRO A 57 14.36 8.01 -11.53
C PRO A 57 13.54 7.69 -10.27
N GLU A 58 14.08 6.81 -9.43
CA GLU A 58 13.51 6.54 -8.10
C GLU A 58 13.46 7.83 -7.27
N LYS A 59 12.43 7.93 -6.42
CA LYS A 59 12.30 9.02 -5.47
C LYS A 59 13.49 9.01 -4.48
N ILE A 60 14.19 10.13 -4.38
CA ILE A 60 15.27 10.32 -3.40
C ILE A 60 14.65 10.51 -2.00
N ILE A 61 15.08 9.67 -1.06
CA ILE A 61 14.67 9.72 0.35
C ILE A 61 15.90 10.10 1.18
N GLY A 62 15.76 11.06 2.10
CA GLY A 62 16.84 11.43 3.02
C GLY A 62 16.80 10.63 4.32
N ARG A 63 15.61 10.58 4.93
CA ARG A 63 15.39 9.93 6.23
C ARG A 63 13.95 9.46 6.37
N VAL A 64 13.75 8.32 7.04
CA VAL A 64 12.45 7.79 7.44
C VAL A 64 12.43 7.59 8.95
N ASP A 65 11.49 8.23 9.62
CA ASP A 65 11.25 8.09 11.05
C ASP A 65 9.99 7.27 11.26
N ILE A 66 10.12 6.11 11.91
CA ILE A 66 8.98 5.33 12.37
C ILE A 66 8.67 5.73 13.80
N ARG A 67 7.47 6.24 14.03
CA ARG A 67 7.09 6.82 15.33
C ARG A 67 5.82 6.16 15.86
N LEU A 68 5.91 5.47 16.99
CA LEU A 68 4.71 5.09 17.73
C LEU A 68 4.15 6.35 18.41
N ALA A 69 2.96 6.78 17.99
CA ALA A 69 2.34 7.98 18.52
C ALA A 69 1.94 7.79 20.00
N ASN A 70 1.75 8.88 20.74
CA ASN A 70 1.29 8.83 22.14
C ASN A 70 -0.24 8.77 22.28
N GLN A 71 -0.97 8.82 21.17
CA GLN A 71 -2.43 8.80 21.13
C GLN A 71 -2.93 8.10 19.88
N ASN A 72 -4.15 7.58 19.94
CA ASN A 72 -4.79 6.94 18.80
C ASN A 72 -5.04 7.96 17.68
N LEU A 73 -4.68 7.55 16.48
CA LEU A 73 -4.84 8.33 15.26
C LEU A 73 -6.15 7.97 14.55
N THR A 74 -6.58 8.81 13.60
CA THR A 74 -7.77 8.56 12.78
C THR A 74 -7.62 7.39 11.82
N ARG A 75 -6.38 7.01 11.51
CA ARG A 75 -5.98 5.87 10.67
C ARG A 75 -4.91 5.06 11.42
N ASP A 76 -4.69 3.82 11.01
CA ASP A 76 -3.67 2.97 11.64
C ASP A 76 -2.24 3.52 11.45
N HIS A 77 -2.00 4.29 10.38
CA HIS A 77 -0.83 5.16 10.25
C HIS A 77 -1.19 6.53 9.62
N ILE A 78 -0.30 7.51 9.83
CA ILE A 78 -0.31 8.82 9.18
C ILE A 78 1.10 9.12 8.67
N LEU A 79 1.22 9.59 7.43
CA LEU A 79 2.47 10.07 6.86
C LEU A 79 2.59 11.60 7.00
N ALA A 80 3.73 12.06 7.50
CA ALA A 80 4.15 13.46 7.42
C ALA A 80 5.46 13.59 6.66
N ALA A 81 5.66 14.72 5.99
CA ALA A 81 6.90 15.08 5.32
C ALA A 81 7.46 16.35 5.96
N GLU A 82 8.74 16.30 6.35
CA GLU A 82 9.48 17.42 6.90
C GLU A 82 10.62 17.80 5.94
N GLY A 83 10.67 19.08 5.58
CA GLY A 83 11.74 19.64 4.74
C GLY A 83 11.33 19.89 3.29
N VAL A 84 11.89 20.96 2.72
CA VAL A 84 11.81 21.34 1.30
C VAL A 84 13.23 21.29 0.76
N GLY A 85 13.53 20.39 -0.19
CA GLY A 85 14.88 20.19 -0.74
C GLY A 85 15.10 18.80 -1.36
N GLU A 86 16.32 18.51 -1.80
CA GLU A 86 16.67 17.27 -2.55
C GLU A 86 16.56 15.98 -1.72
N LYS A 87 16.71 16.06 -0.40
CA LYS A 87 16.54 14.92 0.52
C LYS A 87 15.42 15.24 1.50
N THR A 88 14.24 14.67 1.25
CA THR A 88 13.08 14.84 2.14
C THR A 88 13.15 13.87 3.32
N LYS A 89 12.76 14.34 4.50
CA LYS A 89 12.54 13.52 5.68
C LYS A 89 11.06 13.15 5.77
N TYR A 90 10.78 11.90 6.04
CA TYR A 90 9.41 11.39 6.21
C TYR A 90 9.24 10.83 7.62
N VAL A 91 8.05 11.03 8.19
CA VAL A 91 7.67 10.45 9.48
C VAL A 91 6.41 9.61 9.27
N ILE A 92 6.50 8.31 9.53
CA ILE A 92 5.34 7.41 9.56
C ILE A 92 4.94 7.26 11.03
N PHE A 93 3.85 7.94 11.39
CA PHE A 93 3.23 7.79 12.69
C PHE A 93 2.36 6.55 12.69
N ILE A 94 2.57 5.64 13.64
CA ILE A 94 1.78 4.43 13.86
C ILE A 94 0.86 4.66 15.05
N SER A 95 -0.43 4.35 14.88
CA SER A 95 -1.43 4.44 15.95
C SER A 95 -1.20 3.36 17.02
N PRO A 96 -1.18 3.71 18.32
CA PRO A 96 -1.03 2.75 19.43
C PRO A 96 -2.03 1.60 19.40
N ARG A 97 -3.26 1.87 18.95
CA ARG A 97 -4.31 0.86 18.76
C ARG A 97 -3.83 -0.36 17.97
N VAL A 98 -2.89 -0.20 17.03
CA VAL A 98 -2.33 -1.33 16.27
C VAL A 98 -1.68 -2.38 17.18
N MET A 99 -1.11 -1.95 18.31
CA MET A 99 -0.44 -2.79 19.30
C MET A 99 -1.41 -3.56 20.21
N GLU A 100 -2.67 -3.16 20.27
CA GLU A 100 -3.70 -3.80 21.12
C GLU A 100 -4.16 -5.14 20.54
N PHE A 101 -4.08 -5.32 19.22
CA PHE A 101 -4.54 -6.54 18.56
C PHE A 101 -3.60 -7.73 18.81
N SER A 102 -4.17 -8.94 18.82
CA SER A 102 -3.41 -10.19 18.92
C SER A 102 -2.47 -10.41 17.73
N ASP A 103 -2.86 -9.93 16.54
CA ASP A 103 -2.10 -9.98 15.29
C ASP A 103 -1.25 -8.73 15.03
N PHE A 104 -0.90 -7.96 16.08
CA PHE A 104 -0.16 -6.69 15.98
C PHE A 104 1.09 -6.77 15.10
N ARG A 105 1.81 -7.90 15.09
CA ARG A 105 3.00 -8.09 14.22
C ARG A 105 2.69 -7.96 12.74
N ARG A 106 1.59 -8.60 12.30
CA ARG A 106 1.15 -8.49 10.90
C ARG A 106 0.73 -7.05 10.60
N ARG A 107 0.03 -6.40 11.53
CA ARG A 107 -0.49 -5.04 11.35
C ARG A 107 0.63 -4.00 11.28
N ILE A 108 1.61 -4.03 12.19
CA ILE A 108 2.77 -3.13 12.13
C ILE A 108 3.51 -3.30 10.81
N ARG A 109 3.75 -4.55 10.38
CA ARG A 109 4.35 -4.83 9.08
C ARG A 109 3.55 -4.24 7.92
N ARG A 110 2.21 -4.38 7.95
CA ARG A 110 1.31 -3.80 6.96
C ARG A 110 1.37 -2.28 6.95
N GLU A 111 1.31 -1.63 8.12
CA GLU A 111 1.30 -0.16 8.19
C GLU A 111 2.66 0.44 7.76
N ILE A 112 3.78 -0.23 8.07
CA ILE A 112 5.09 0.16 7.53
C ILE A 112 5.14 -0.03 6.01
N GLN A 113 4.60 -1.14 5.48
CA GLN A 113 4.52 -1.38 4.05
C GLN A 113 3.71 -0.31 3.32
N LYS A 114 2.55 0.06 3.89
CA LYS A 114 1.69 1.13 3.38
C LYS A 114 2.39 2.48 3.43
N GLY A 115 2.99 2.83 4.56
CA GLY A 115 3.71 4.07 4.73
C GLY A 115 4.88 4.22 3.75
N MET A 116 5.63 3.15 3.48
CA MET A 116 6.71 3.19 2.48
C MET A 116 6.19 3.34 1.05
N ALA A 117 5.09 2.66 0.69
CA ALA A 117 4.44 2.87 -0.60
C ALA A 117 3.92 4.32 -0.74
N GLU A 118 3.33 4.87 0.32
CA GLU A 118 2.85 6.25 0.35
C GLU A 118 4.00 7.26 0.20
N ILE A 119 5.15 7.04 0.86
CA ILE A 119 6.35 7.86 0.67
C ILE A 119 6.78 7.87 -0.81
N LEU A 120 6.82 6.70 -1.45
CA LEU A 120 7.24 6.59 -2.85
C LEU A 120 6.26 7.22 -3.83
N LEU A 121 4.97 7.30 -3.47
CA LEU A 121 3.93 8.01 -4.23
C LEU A 121 3.79 9.49 -3.81
N PHE A 122 4.49 9.92 -2.74
CA PHE A 122 4.38 11.27 -2.21
C PHE A 122 4.85 12.31 -3.23
N GLY A 123 4.06 13.38 -3.39
CA GLY A 123 4.24 14.42 -4.41
C GLY A 123 3.35 14.24 -5.66
N ILE A 124 2.70 13.07 -5.80
CA ILE A 124 1.68 12.80 -6.84
C ILE A 124 0.27 13.13 -6.33
N GLN A 125 0.10 13.47 -5.05
CA GLN A 125 -1.20 13.68 -4.39
C GLN A 125 -2.07 14.77 -5.06
N ASN A 126 -1.46 15.76 -5.71
CA ASN A 126 -2.19 16.79 -6.48
C ASN A 126 -2.33 16.45 -7.97
N ARG A 127 -1.81 15.30 -8.39
CA ARG A 127 -1.75 14.84 -9.79
C ARG A 127 -2.60 13.61 -10.06
N ALA A 128 -3.10 12.91 -9.03
CA ALA A 128 -3.96 11.73 -9.17
C ALA A 128 -5.05 11.71 -8.07
N PRO A 129 -6.22 11.08 -8.30
CA PRO A 129 -7.27 10.92 -7.31
C PRO A 129 -6.77 10.14 -6.10
N LYS A 130 -7.27 10.54 -4.92
CA LYS A 130 -6.92 9.88 -3.67
C LYS A 130 -7.30 8.39 -3.66
N THR A 131 -8.44 8.01 -4.22
CA THR A 131 -8.89 6.62 -4.33
C THR A 131 -7.87 5.75 -5.08
N MET A 132 -7.29 6.29 -6.16
CA MET A 132 -6.26 5.60 -6.94
C MET A 132 -4.97 5.43 -6.13
N LEU A 133 -4.50 6.49 -5.46
CA LEU A 133 -3.29 6.42 -4.63
C LEU A 133 -3.46 5.43 -3.46
N ASP A 134 -4.58 5.54 -2.75
CA ASP A 134 -4.91 4.63 -1.64
C ASP A 134 -5.02 3.18 -2.16
N GLY A 135 -5.58 2.96 -3.35
CA GLY A 135 -5.68 1.66 -4.01
C GLY A 135 -4.33 1.05 -4.40
N ILE A 136 -3.40 1.84 -4.95
CA ILE A 136 -2.03 1.37 -5.26
C ILE A 136 -1.29 0.99 -3.97
N ILE A 137 -1.42 1.80 -2.92
CA ILE A 137 -0.82 1.52 -1.60
C ILE A 137 -1.34 0.19 -1.03
N GLU A 138 -2.65 -0.04 -1.12
CA GLU A 138 -3.27 -1.29 -0.67
C GLU A 138 -2.86 -2.48 -1.56
N TYR A 139 -2.79 -2.30 -2.89
CA TYR A 139 -2.31 -3.32 -3.83
C TYR A 139 -0.88 -3.79 -3.50
N ILE A 140 0.05 -2.86 -3.33
CA ILE A 140 1.45 -3.18 -2.97
C ILE A 140 1.50 -3.94 -1.64
N SER A 141 0.68 -3.53 -0.67
CA SER A 141 0.62 -4.19 0.63
C SER A 141 0.03 -5.59 0.56
N ASN A 142 -0.98 -5.80 -0.29
CA ASN A 142 -1.54 -7.12 -0.55
C ASN A 142 -0.52 -8.05 -1.22
N LEU A 143 0.18 -7.55 -2.23
CA LEU A 143 1.21 -8.29 -2.95
C LEU A 143 2.39 -8.68 -2.06
N ALA A 144 2.73 -7.84 -1.08
CA ALA A 144 3.74 -8.14 -0.04
C ALA A 144 3.29 -9.21 0.97
N GLY A 145 2.09 -9.77 0.84
CA GLY A 145 1.55 -10.81 1.74
C GLY A 145 1.09 -10.27 3.09
N VAL A 146 0.93 -8.95 3.23
CA VAL A 146 0.54 -8.28 4.48
C VAL A 146 -0.86 -7.67 4.42
N GLY A 147 -1.61 -7.97 3.37
CA GLY A 147 -3.00 -7.57 3.19
C GLY A 147 -3.95 -8.07 4.29
N PRO A 148 -5.20 -7.59 4.31
CA PRO A 148 -6.23 -8.15 5.17
C PRO A 148 -6.41 -9.65 4.89
N GLN A 149 -6.72 -10.42 5.94
CA GLN A 149 -7.15 -11.82 5.74
C GLN A 149 -8.45 -11.82 4.93
N LYS A 150 -8.53 -12.75 3.95
CA LYS A 150 -9.63 -12.98 2.98
C LYS A 150 -10.88 -12.14 3.28
N ARG A 151 -11.08 -11.06 2.53
CA ARG A 151 -12.34 -10.32 2.55
C ARG A 151 -13.33 -11.01 1.61
N VAL A 152 -14.50 -11.33 2.14
CA VAL A 152 -15.68 -11.52 1.31
C VAL A 152 -16.17 -10.11 1.02
N PHE A 153 -16.03 -9.66 -0.22
CA PHE A 153 -16.60 -8.38 -0.62
C PHE A 153 -18.11 -8.52 -0.58
N ASP A 154 -18.75 -7.77 0.31
CA ASP A 154 -20.18 -7.61 0.25
C ASP A 154 -20.44 -6.79 -1.01
N PHE A 155 -21.13 -7.37 -1.99
CA PHE A 155 -21.38 -6.73 -3.27
C PHE A 155 -22.32 -5.55 -3.03
N ARG A 156 -21.76 -4.43 -2.57
CA ARG A 156 -22.32 -3.14 -2.94
C ARG A 156 -22.24 -3.11 -4.45
N ASP A 157 -23.34 -2.72 -5.07
CA ASP A 157 -23.37 -2.28 -6.45
C ASP A 157 -22.16 -1.34 -6.67
N VAL A 158 -21.04 -1.86 -7.18
CA VAL A 158 -19.87 -1.08 -7.57
C VAL A 158 -20.32 -0.26 -8.78
N ARG A 159 -21.05 0.82 -8.49
CA ARG A 159 -21.59 1.74 -9.48
C ARG A 159 -20.52 2.75 -9.77
N GLY A 160 -19.99 2.69 -10.99
CA GLY A 160 -19.00 3.64 -11.45
C GLY A 160 -17.71 2.94 -11.87
N LYS A 161 -16.64 3.71 -11.92
CA LYS A 161 -15.34 3.24 -12.35
C LYS A 161 -14.65 2.50 -11.21
N CYS A 162 -14.08 1.34 -11.48
CA CYS A 162 -13.44 0.45 -10.51
C CYS A 162 -12.30 1.12 -9.71
N TRP A 163 -11.73 2.20 -10.24
CA TRP A 163 -10.64 2.96 -9.63
C TRP A 163 -11.09 4.21 -8.85
N GLU A 164 -12.39 4.45 -8.79
CA GLU A 164 -13.02 5.54 -8.01
C GLU A 164 -13.77 5.02 -6.78
N ASP A 165 -13.66 3.72 -6.48
CA ASP A 165 -14.27 3.13 -5.28
C ASP A 165 -13.62 3.72 -4.00
N GLU A 166 -14.45 3.97 -3.00
CA GLU A 166 -14.01 4.52 -1.71
C GLU A 166 -13.26 3.49 -0.86
N ASP A 167 -13.46 2.18 -1.07
CA ASP A 167 -12.68 1.12 -0.42
C ASP A 167 -11.39 0.85 -1.24
N PRO A 168 -10.20 1.19 -0.70
CA PRO A 168 -8.94 0.93 -1.38
C PRO A 168 -8.71 -0.54 -1.69
N ALA A 169 -9.35 -1.47 -0.96
CA ALA A 169 -9.26 -2.89 -1.23
C ALA A 169 -9.90 -3.27 -2.57
N VAL A 170 -11.05 -2.67 -2.93
CA VAL A 170 -11.72 -2.91 -4.22
C VAL A 170 -10.84 -2.39 -5.35
N VAL A 171 -10.31 -1.16 -5.21
CA VAL A 171 -9.38 -0.58 -6.18
C VAL A 171 -8.14 -1.46 -6.32
N ALA A 172 -7.58 -1.95 -5.21
CA ALA A 172 -6.42 -2.84 -5.23
C ALA A 172 -6.67 -4.17 -5.95
N GLU A 173 -7.85 -4.77 -5.81
CA GLU A 173 -8.21 -5.98 -6.56
C GLU A 173 -8.35 -5.71 -8.05
N PHE A 174 -8.96 -4.58 -8.43
CA PHE A 174 -9.02 -4.15 -9.82
C PHE A 174 -7.61 -3.92 -10.40
N LEU A 175 -6.74 -3.23 -9.66
CA LEU A 175 -5.34 -3.03 -10.02
C LEU A 175 -4.60 -4.37 -10.21
N GLY A 176 -4.84 -5.34 -9.33
CA GLY A 176 -4.29 -6.68 -9.48
C GLY A 176 -4.85 -7.44 -10.69
N TYR A 177 -6.13 -7.25 -11.01
CA TYR A 177 -6.73 -7.78 -12.23
C TYR A 177 -6.06 -7.19 -13.48
N CYS A 178 -5.84 -5.88 -13.51
CA CYS A 178 -5.14 -5.19 -14.59
C CYS A 178 -3.68 -5.64 -14.74
N GLU A 179 -2.93 -5.76 -13.63
CA GLU A 179 -1.56 -6.26 -13.65
C GLU A 179 -1.47 -7.68 -14.23
N GLY A 180 -2.45 -8.54 -13.91
CA GLY A 180 -2.54 -9.89 -14.47
C GLY A 180 -2.89 -9.94 -15.95
N LYS A 181 -3.37 -8.85 -16.54
CA LYS A 181 -3.60 -8.72 -18.00
C LYS A 181 -2.41 -8.10 -18.71
N THR A 182 -1.77 -7.13 -18.08
CA THR A 182 -0.66 -6.38 -18.68
C THR A 182 0.43 -6.20 -17.63
N GLU A 183 1.43 -7.08 -17.64
CA GLU A 183 2.54 -7.04 -16.68
C GLU A 183 3.26 -5.68 -16.68
N GLY A 184 3.65 -5.21 -15.49
CA GLY A 184 4.29 -3.91 -15.29
C GLY A 184 3.33 -2.72 -15.37
N PHE A 185 2.02 -2.96 -15.35
CA PHE A 185 1.00 -1.92 -15.44
C PHE A 185 1.11 -0.90 -14.30
N ILE A 186 1.30 -1.34 -13.05
CA ILE A 186 1.43 -0.41 -11.91
C ILE A 186 2.63 0.54 -12.07
N GLY A 187 3.76 0.05 -12.58
CA GLY A 187 4.93 0.87 -12.86
C GLY A 187 4.63 1.93 -13.94
N ARG A 188 3.99 1.52 -15.04
CA ARG A 188 3.56 2.45 -16.11
C ARG A 188 2.53 3.46 -15.64
N LEU A 189 1.61 3.04 -14.77
CA LEU A 189 0.61 3.92 -14.17
C LEU A 189 1.29 4.97 -13.27
N ASN A 190 2.23 4.57 -12.42
CA ASN A 190 3.02 5.51 -11.62
C ASN A 190 3.77 6.52 -12.50
N GLN A 191 4.37 6.06 -13.60
CA GLN A 191 5.03 6.94 -14.57
C GLN A 191 4.04 7.93 -15.20
N ALA A 192 2.91 7.46 -15.72
CA ALA A 192 1.90 8.30 -16.37
C ALA A 192 1.33 9.38 -15.41
N MET A 193 1.08 9.02 -14.14
CA MET A 193 0.64 9.97 -13.11
C MET A 193 1.69 11.05 -12.76
N ARG A 194 2.97 10.77 -13.01
CA ARG A 194 4.06 11.72 -12.74
C ARG A 194 4.30 12.67 -13.92
N GLU A 195 4.16 12.20 -15.15
CA GLU A 195 4.41 12.99 -16.35
C GLU A 195 3.27 14.00 -16.63
N GLY A 196 2.03 13.65 -16.29
CA GLY A 196 0.84 14.43 -16.64
C GLY A 196 -0.03 14.86 -15.46
N ARG A 197 -1.09 15.61 -15.80
CA ARG A 197 -2.26 15.78 -14.92
C ARG A 197 -3.16 14.57 -15.13
N TRP A 198 -3.73 14.03 -14.04
CA TRP A 198 -4.70 12.96 -14.16
C TRP A 198 -5.87 13.29 -15.07
N ASP A 199 -6.16 12.33 -15.94
CA ASP A 199 -7.34 12.22 -16.78
C ASP A 199 -7.71 10.73 -16.90
N GLU A 200 -8.87 10.44 -17.49
CA GLU A 200 -9.31 9.04 -17.71
C GLU A 200 -8.35 8.28 -18.62
N GLU A 201 -7.72 8.97 -19.58
CA GLU A 201 -6.74 8.40 -20.50
C GLU A 201 -5.45 7.95 -19.80
N THR A 202 -5.18 8.42 -18.57
CA THR A 202 -3.98 8.04 -17.82
C THR A 202 -3.96 6.54 -17.53
N LEU A 203 -5.11 5.94 -17.19
CA LEU A 203 -5.20 4.47 -17.07
C LEU A 203 -5.08 3.81 -18.43
N ASP A 204 -5.77 4.35 -19.44
CA ASP A 204 -5.80 3.75 -20.77
C ASP A 204 -4.40 3.69 -21.40
N ARG A 205 -3.60 4.75 -21.23
CA ARG A 205 -2.20 4.81 -21.64
C ARG A 205 -1.35 3.78 -20.90
N ALA A 206 -1.52 3.64 -19.59
CA ALA A 206 -0.77 2.66 -18.79
C ALA A 206 -1.12 1.21 -19.14
N LEU A 207 -2.39 0.95 -19.49
CA LEU A 207 -2.91 -0.35 -19.90
C LEU A 207 -2.66 -0.68 -21.37
N GLY A 208 -2.55 0.33 -22.23
CA GLY A 208 -2.59 0.18 -23.69
C GLY A 208 -3.97 -0.16 -24.25
N MET A 209 -5.04 -0.04 -23.45
CA MET A 209 -6.43 -0.29 -23.84
C MET A 209 -7.41 0.44 -22.91
N PRO A 210 -8.68 0.64 -23.31
CA PRO A 210 -9.64 1.34 -22.46
C PRO A 210 -9.93 0.60 -21.14
N ALA A 211 -9.64 1.26 -20.01
CA ALA A 211 -9.79 0.72 -18.66
C ALA A 211 -11.23 0.32 -18.33
N LYS A 212 -12.20 0.99 -18.96
CA LYS A 212 -13.63 0.69 -18.80
C LYS A 212 -13.96 -0.76 -19.14
N HIS A 213 -13.40 -1.30 -20.23
CA HIS A 213 -13.64 -2.69 -20.62
C HIS A 213 -13.10 -3.69 -19.59
N LEU A 214 -11.92 -3.40 -19.01
CA LEU A 214 -11.37 -4.22 -17.94
C LEU A 214 -12.18 -4.11 -16.66
N CYS A 215 -12.71 -2.92 -16.35
CA CYS A 215 -13.57 -2.73 -15.19
C CYS A 215 -14.88 -3.53 -15.31
N GLU A 216 -15.54 -3.50 -16.46
CA GLU A 216 -16.73 -4.32 -16.75
C GLU A 216 -16.42 -5.83 -16.62
N SER A 217 -15.30 -6.27 -17.19
CA SER A 217 -14.84 -7.66 -17.10
C SER A 217 -14.50 -8.08 -15.67
N PHE A 218 -13.87 -7.19 -14.90
CA PHE A 218 -13.54 -7.40 -13.51
C PHE A 218 -14.80 -7.58 -12.66
N HIS A 219 -15.81 -6.73 -12.85
CA HIS A 219 -17.12 -6.88 -12.20
C HIS A 219 -17.75 -8.25 -12.49
N SER A 220 -17.78 -8.68 -13.76
CA SER A 220 -18.28 -10.02 -14.10
C SER A 220 -17.49 -11.14 -13.43
N SER A 221 -16.16 -11.01 -13.33
CA SER A 221 -15.31 -12.01 -12.69
C SER A 221 -15.55 -12.13 -11.18
N MET A 222 -15.84 -11.02 -10.50
CA MET A 222 -16.15 -11.01 -9.08
C MET A 222 -17.51 -11.65 -8.79
N VAL A 223 -18.52 -11.37 -9.62
CA VAL A 223 -19.85 -11.99 -9.50
C VAL A 223 -19.75 -13.51 -9.59
N MET A 224 -18.97 -14.04 -10.54
CA MET A 224 -18.75 -15.48 -10.67
C MET A 224 -18.06 -16.09 -9.44
N LYS A 225 -17.00 -15.46 -8.92
CA LYS A 225 -16.31 -15.93 -7.69
C LYS A 225 -17.24 -16.02 -6.49
N ILE A 226 -18.16 -15.08 -6.34
CA ILE A 226 -19.15 -15.08 -5.25
C ILE A 226 -20.17 -16.21 -5.44
N GLN A 227 -20.64 -16.45 -6.67
CA GLN A 227 -21.54 -17.57 -6.97
C GLN A 227 -20.89 -18.94 -6.72
N ASP A 228 -19.60 -19.08 -6.98
CA ASP A 228 -18.84 -20.30 -6.68
C ASP A 228 -18.67 -20.50 -5.16
N LEU A 229 -18.41 -19.43 -4.41
CA LEU A 229 -18.31 -19.47 -2.95
C LEU A 229 -19.67 -19.78 -2.28
N ASN A 230 -20.77 -19.32 -2.88
CA ASN A 230 -22.12 -19.55 -2.38
C ASN A 230 -22.79 -20.80 -2.97
N SER A 231 -22.09 -21.54 -3.85
CA SER A 231 -22.62 -22.79 -4.40
C SER A 231 -22.55 -23.92 -3.35
N PRO A 232 -23.65 -24.65 -3.11
CA PRO A 232 -23.73 -25.68 -2.06
C PRO A 232 -22.77 -26.88 -2.25
N ASN A 233 -22.07 -26.96 -3.39
CA ASN A 233 -21.09 -28.01 -3.68
C ASN A 233 -19.65 -27.72 -3.22
N SER A 234 -19.36 -26.54 -2.65
CA SER A 234 -18.03 -26.26 -2.07
C SER A 234 -17.85 -26.79 -0.63
N ALA A 235 -18.90 -27.38 -0.05
CA ALA A 235 -18.91 -28.03 1.26
C ALA A 235 -18.82 -29.57 1.21
N CYS A 236 -18.30 -30.15 0.13
CA CYS A 236 -18.07 -31.60 0.05
C CYS A 236 -16.58 -31.90 -0.01
N GLY A 237 -16.01 -32.27 1.15
CA GLY A 237 -14.66 -32.82 1.21
C GLY A 237 -14.13 -32.98 2.62
N TYR A 238 -14.80 -33.75 3.48
CA TYR A 238 -14.17 -34.57 4.54
C TYR A 238 -15.22 -35.54 5.13
N ARG A 239 -15.33 -36.73 4.53
CA ARG A 239 -15.23 -38.06 5.17
C ARG A 239 -15.41 -39.15 4.13
#